data_AF-A0AAV0IQL7-F1
#
_entry.id   AF-A0AAV0IQL7-F1
#
_cell.length_a   1.000
_cell.length_b   1.000
_cell.length_c   1.000
_cell.angle_alpha   90.00
_cell.angle_beta   90.00
_cell.angle_gamma   90.00
#
_symmetry.space_group_name_H-M   'P 1'
#
loop_
_entity.id
_entity.type
_entity.pdbx_description
1 polymer ?
#
loop_
_entity_poly.entity_id
_entity_poly.type
_entity_poly.pdbx_seq_one_letter_code
_entity_poly.pdbx_strand_id
1 'polypeptide(L)'
;MIVWVQFPALKIHFYHKEVVTTLGNLIGRTIKLDYHTLTQQRAKFARLAVEVDLSKQLVPRIWLDDAWQKVEIRKPPGGLF
;
A
#
# COMPACT_ATOMS: atom_id res chain seq x y z
N MET A 1 -2.99 -14.51 -1.59
CA MET A 1 -4.10 -13.91 -0.80
C MET A 1 -4.10 -12.42 -1.03
N ILE A 2 -5.27 -11.79 -1.16
CA ILE A 2 -5.33 -10.33 -1.34
C ILE A 2 -5.50 -9.65 0.02
N VAL A 3 -4.69 -8.61 0.24
CA VAL A 3 -4.64 -7.83 1.49
C VAL A 3 -4.70 -6.34 1.20
N TRP A 4 -5.15 -5.57 2.17
CA TRP A 4 -5.05 -4.12 2.11
C TRP A 4 -3.72 -3.67 2.69
N VAL A 5 -2.93 -3.01 1.86
CA VAL A 5 -1.69 -2.35 2.26
C VAL A 5 -1.96 -0.88 2.51
N GLN A 6 -1.37 -0.33 3.57
CA GLN A 6 -1.45 1.07 3.93
C GLN A 6 -0.05 1.64 4.18
N PHE A 7 0.20 2.81 3.63
CA PHE A 7 1.39 3.62 3.90
C PHE A 7 0.96 4.83 4.74
N PRO A 8 1.02 4.73 6.09
CA PRO A 8 0.71 5.86 6.95
C PRO A 8 1.72 6.98 6.75
N ALA A 9 1.23 8.23 6.74
CA ALA A 9 2.05 9.44 6.61
C ALA A 9 3.02 9.43 5.41
N LEU A 10 2.61 8.80 4.30
CA LEU A 10 3.35 8.86 3.05
C LEU A 10 3.56 10.33 2.66
N LYS A 11 4.75 10.70 2.16
CA LYS A 11 5.00 12.08 1.73
C LYS A 11 4.08 12.42 0.54
N ILE A 12 3.56 13.65 0.49
CA ILE A 12 2.55 14.06 -0.53
C ILE A 12 3.01 13.84 -1.97
N HIS A 13 4.31 14.02 -2.24
CA HIS A 13 4.91 13.79 -3.56
C HIS A 13 4.93 12.31 -3.99
N PHE A 14 4.62 11.36 -3.10
CA PHE A 14 4.47 9.95 -3.44
C PHE A 14 3.01 9.52 -3.67
N TYR A 15 2.04 10.44 -3.59
CA TYR A 15 0.62 10.13 -3.85
C TYR A 15 0.27 9.98 -5.34
N HIS A 16 1.25 10.10 -6.24
CA HIS A 16 1.04 9.80 -7.64
C HIS A 16 0.67 8.33 -7.82
N LYS A 17 -0.39 8.08 -8.60
CA LYS A 17 -0.93 6.74 -8.89
C LYS A 17 0.17 5.73 -9.24
N GLU A 18 1.10 6.14 -10.10
CA GLU A 18 2.22 5.33 -10.58
C GLU A 18 3.19 4.97 -9.44
N VAL A 19 3.52 5.93 -8.58
CA VAL A 19 4.37 5.70 -7.40
C VAL A 19 3.68 4.73 -6.45
N VAL A 20 2.44 4.99 -6.05
CA VAL A 20 1.72 4.12 -5.09
C VAL A 20 1.57 2.70 -5.65
N THR A 21 1.35 2.57 -6.95
CA THR A 21 1.28 1.26 -7.64
C THR A 21 2.64 0.56 -7.64
N THR A 22 3.72 1.30 -7.89
CA THR A 22 5.09 0.76 -7.82
C THR A 22 5.41 0.27 -6.42
N LEU A 23 5.07 1.06 -5.38
CA LEU A 23 5.24 0.66 -3.98
C LEU A 23 4.41 -0.59 -3.63
N GLY A 24 3.20 -0.69 -4.16
CA GLY A 24 2.38 -1.90 -4.06
C GLY A 24 3.03 -3.12 -4.69
N ASN A 25 3.54 -2.94 -5.91
CA ASN A 25 4.22 -3.97 -6.68
C ASN A 25 5.50 -4.51 -6.03
N LEU A 26 6.17 -3.70 -5.19
CA LEU A 26 7.28 -4.16 -4.36
C LEU A 26 6.84 -5.13 -3.25
N ILE A 27 5.58 -5.06 -2.80
CA ILE A 27 5.03 -5.91 -1.75
C ILE A 27 4.34 -7.14 -2.35
N GLY A 28 3.69 -6.99 -3.52
CA GLY A 28 2.99 -8.05 -4.24
C GLY A 28 2.24 -7.46 -5.43
N ARG A 29 1.40 -8.23 -6.14
CA ARG A 29 0.72 -7.69 -7.33
C ARG A 29 -0.37 -6.70 -6.92
N THR A 30 -0.25 -5.43 -7.32
CA THR A 30 -1.30 -4.42 -7.06
C THR A 30 -2.57 -4.76 -7.84
N ILE A 31 -3.69 -4.89 -7.14
CA ILE A 31 -5.01 -5.23 -7.71
C ILE A 31 -5.89 -4.00 -7.81
N LYS A 32 -5.89 -3.14 -6.78
CA LYS A 32 -6.79 -1.98 -6.70
C LYS A 32 -6.18 -0.86 -5.88
N LEU A 33 -6.40 0.39 -6.29
CA LEU A 33 -6.05 1.57 -5.48
C LEU A 33 -7.32 2.07 -4.76
N ASP A 34 -7.17 2.48 -3.49
CA ASP A 34 -8.28 3.12 -2.76
C ASP A 34 -8.56 4.50 -3.36
N TYR A 35 -9.84 4.79 -3.63
CA TYR A 35 -10.27 6.03 -4.28
C TYR A 35 -9.86 7.28 -3.48
N HIS A 36 -9.79 7.19 -2.14
CA HIS A 36 -9.33 8.32 -1.31
C HIS A 36 -7.83 8.60 -1.46
N THR A 37 -7.04 7.61 -1.87
CA THR A 37 -5.63 7.81 -2.23
C THR A 37 -5.53 8.63 -3.52
N LEU A 38 -6.47 8.44 -4.46
CA LEU A 38 -6.51 9.12 -5.76
C LEU A 38 -7.01 10.57 -5.66
N THR A 39 -7.90 10.86 -4.71
CA THR A 39 -8.50 12.20 -4.60
C THR A 39 -7.69 13.18 -3.75
N GLN A 40 -6.60 12.76 -3.11
CA GLN A 40 -5.74 13.57 -2.22
C GLN A 40 -6.48 14.31 -1.08
N GLN A 41 -7.80 14.08 -0.91
CA GLN A 41 -8.68 14.98 -0.17
C GLN A 41 -8.57 14.92 1.35
N ARG A 42 -7.71 14.06 1.90
CA ARG A 42 -7.37 13.98 3.34
C ARG A 42 -6.26 12.94 3.47
N ALA A 43 -5.04 13.29 3.06
CA ALA A 43 -3.87 12.41 3.05
C ALA A 43 -3.45 11.94 4.46
N LYS A 44 -4.24 11.06 5.09
CA LYS A 44 -3.86 10.36 6.33
C LYS A 44 -3.03 9.11 6.01
N PHE A 45 -3.33 8.43 4.91
CA PHE A 45 -2.60 7.24 4.45
C PHE A 45 -2.90 6.97 2.97
N ALA A 46 -1.92 6.46 2.22
CA ALA A 46 -2.16 5.84 0.93
C ALA A 46 -2.57 4.37 1.14
N ARG A 47 -3.62 3.89 0.47
CA ARG A 47 -4.14 2.52 0.62
C ARG A 47 -4.36 1.86 -0.73
N LEU A 48 -4.03 0.57 -0.80
CA LEU A 48 -4.18 -0.25 -1.99
C LEU A 48 -4.40 -1.72 -1.63
N ALA A 49 -5.09 -2.46 -2.49
CA ALA A 49 -5.24 -3.90 -2.42
C ALA A 49 -4.11 -4.55 -3.21
N VAL A 50 -3.40 -5.46 -2.57
CA VAL A 50 -2.25 -6.17 -3.13
C VAL A 50 -2.46 -7.66 -2.94
N GLU A 51 -2.25 -8.42 -4.01
CA GLU A 51 -2.14 -9.87 -3.93
C GLU A 51 -0.73 -10.23 -3.45
N VAL A 52 -0.66 -10.75 -2.22
CA VAL A 52 0.58 -11.19 -1.59
C VAL A 52 0.59 -12.71 -1.44
N ASP A 53 1.79 -13.27 -1.57
CA ASP A 53 2.05 -14.66 -1.28
C ASP A 53 2.42 -14.79 0.21
N LEU A 54 1.55 -15.45 1.00
CA LEU A 54 1.78 -15.65 2.43
C LEU A 54 2.90 -16.64 2.74
N SER A 55 3.35 -17.41 1.75
CA SER A 55 4.54 -18.26 1.92
C SER A 55 5.83 -17.44 1.94
N LYS A 56 5.78 -16.19 1.45
CA LYS A 56 6.90 -15.25 1.45
C LYS A 56 6.82 -14.31 2.64
N GLN A 57 7.99 -13.89 3.11
CA GLN A 57 8.09 -12.95 4.22
C GLN A 57 7.43 -11.62 3.85
N LEU A 58 6.51 -11.16 4.71
CA LEU A 58 5.85 -9.87 4.53
C LEU A 58 6.86 -8.73 4.69
N VAL A 59 6.76 -7.70 3.85
CA VAL A 59 7.62 -6.51 3.90
C VAL A 59 7.06 -5.52 4.92
N PRO A 60 7.69 -5.32 6.09
CA PRO A 60 7.14 -4.45 7.14
C PRO A 60 7.47 -2.97 6.91
N ARG A 61 8.53 -2.68 6.15
CA ARG A 61 9.02 -1.33 5.84
C ARG A 61 9.72 -1.34 4.48
N ILE A 62 9.66 -0.22 3.78
CA ILE A 62 10.35 0.01 2.52
C ILE A 62 11.26 1.24 2.67
N TRP A 63 12.42 1.22 2.03
CA TRP A 63 13.32 2.38 1.98
C TRP A 63 12.83 3.33 0.88
N LEU A 64 12.54 4.57 1.23
CA LEU A 64 11.94 5.56 0.33
C LEU A 64 12.45 6.97 0.68
N ASP A 65 13.18 7.59 -0.25
CA ASP A 65 13.70 8.97 -0.13
C ASP A 65 14.35 9.23 1.23
N ASP A 66 15.42 8.45 1.44
CA ASP A 66 16.30 8.46 2.62
C ASP A 66 15.61 8.21 3.96
N ALA A 67 14.42 7.60 3.94
CA ALA A 67 13.69 7.23 5.13
C ALA A 67 13.04 5.84 5.04
N TRP A 68 12.80 5.22 6.19
CA TRP A 68 11.99 4.01 6.29
C TRP A 68 10.50 4.37 6.28
N GLN A 69 9.81 4.01 5.20
CA GLN A 69 8.36 4.08 5.14
C GLN A 69 7.75 2.80 5.73
N LYS A 70 6.91 2.97 6.75
CA LYS A 70 6.17 1.86 7.38
C LYS A 70 5.11 1.31 6.42
N VAL A 71 4.96 0.00 6.41
CA VAL A 71 3.92 -0.72 5.68
C VAL A 71 2.98 -1.38 6.69
N GLU A 72 1.69 -1.09 6.58
CA GLU A 72 0.66 -1.71 7.41
C GLU A 72 -0.22 -2.62 6.56
N ILE A 73 -0.27 -3.89 6.91
CA ILE A 73 -1.09 -4.89 6.22
C ILE A 73 -2.36 -5.13 7.04
N ARG A 74 -3.52 -4.97 6.42
CA ARG A 74 -4.81 -5.34 6.98
C ARG A 74 -5.45 -6.45 6.17
N LYS A 75 -6.11 -7.36 6.87
CA LYS A 75 -7.01 -8.34 6.25
C LYS A 75 -8.23 -7.60 5.68
N PRO A 76 -8.77 -8.04 4.54
CA PRO A 76 -10.04 -7.54 4.05
C PRO A 76 -11.14 -7.79 5.09
N PRO A 77 -12.03 -6.81 5.34
CA PRO A 77 -13.18 -7.05 6.20
C PRO A 77 -14.07 -8.13 5.58
N GLY A 78 -14.42 -9.16 6.37
CA GLY A 78 -15.36 -10.19 5.95
C GLY A 78 -14.78 -11.39 5.18
N GLY A 79 -13.45 -11.53 5.09
CA GLY A 79 -12.84 -12.75 4.51
C GLY A 79 -13.01 -12.90 2.99
N LEU A 80 -13.46 -11.87 2.29
CA LEU A 80 -13.62 -11.89 0.83
C LEU A 80 -12.40 -11.29 0.14
N PHE A 81 -11.65 -12.17 -0.50
CA PHE A 81 -11.56 -12.23 -1.96
C PHE A 81 -11.86 -13.66 -2.41
#